data_AF-K6WJB2-F1
#
_entry.id   AF-K6WJB2-F1
#
_cell.length_a   1.000
_cell.length_b   1.000
_cell.length_c   1.000
_cell.angle_alpha   90.00
_cell.angle_beta   90.00
_cell.angle_gamma   90.00
#
_symmetry.space_group_name_H-M   'P 1'
#
loop_
_entity.id
_entity.type
_entity.pdbx_description
1 polymer ?
#
loop_
_entity_poly.entity_id
_entity_poly.type
_entity_poly.pdbx_seq_one_letter_code
_entity_poly.pdbx_strand_id
1 'polypeptide(L)'
;MAGRGREALWTVATTVVVAVRILSTIALVLLVIGWGVAAVRDSIFNVFLWPAVICGAVLLASTYLYSFLRARYPRRNGWIP
;
A
#
# COMPACT_ATOMS: atom_id res chain seq x y z
N MET A 1 30.99 -2.84 8.08
CA MET A 1 30.19 -3.07 6.85
C MET A 1 28.73 -3.47 7.11
N ALA A 2 28.36 -3.96 8.30
CA ALA A 2 26.98 -4.37 8.63
C ALA A 2 25.91 -3.25 8.56
N GLY A 3 26.28 -1.99 8.78
CA GLY A 3 25.35 -0.84 8.73
C GLY A 3 24.82 -0.53 7.32
N ARG A 4 25.70 -0.51 6.31
CA ARG A 4 25.36 -0.18 4.92
C ARG A 4 24.39 -1.19 4.29
N GLY A 5 24.57 -2.48 4.57
CA GLY A 5 23.66 -3.52 4.07
C GLY A 5 22.25 -3.39 4.64
N ARG A 6 22.14 -3.00 5.93
CA ARG A 6 20.85 -2.77 6.58
C ARG A 6 20.15 -1.54 6.02
N GLU A 7 20.88 -0.44 5.81
CA GLU A 7 20.35 0.79 5.20
C GLU A 7 19.85 0.58 3.76
N ALA A 8 20.61 -0.16 2.95
CA ALA A 8 20.20 -0.52 1.60
C ALA A 8 18.92 -1.37 1.60
N LEU A 9 18.85 -2.38 2.46
CA LEU A 9 17.67 -3.24 2.61
C LEU A 9 16.42 -2.43 3.00
N TRP A 10 16.56 -1.49 3.94
CA TRP A 10 15.46 -0.62 4.36
C TRP A 10 15.02 0.36 3.27
N THR A 11 15.96 0.89 2.50
CA THR A 11 15.66 1.77 1.37
C THR A 11 14.84 1.02 0.32
N VAL A 12 15.28 -0.19 -0.06
CA VAL A 12 14.57 -1.06 -0.99
C VAL A 12 13.18 -1.42 -0.45
N ALA A 13 13.08 -1.82 0.82
CA ALA A 13 11.81 -2.16 1.45
C ALA A 13 10.82 -0.99 1.41
N THR A 14 11.29 0.23 1.70
CA THR A 14 10.45 1.44 1.65
C THR A 14 9.97 1.73 0.22
N THR A 15 10.86 1.64 -0.77
CA THR A 15 10.50 1.83 -2.17
C THR A 15 9.46 0.82 -2.64
N VAL A 16 9.63 -0.45 -2.27
CA VAL A 16 8.66 -1.52 -2.60
C VAL A 16 7.30 -1.22 -1.97
N VAL A 17 7.27 -0.83 -0.68
CA VAL A 17 6.01 -0.48 0.00
C VAL A 17 5.29 0.68 -0.70
N VAL A 18 6.03 1.70 -1.12
CA VAL A 18 5.46 2.83 -1.87
C VAL A 18 4.92 2.39 -3.23
N ALA A 19 5.69 1.57 -3.97
CA ALA A 19 5.26 1.05 -5.26
C ALA A 19 3.98 0.20 -5.15
N VAL A 20 3.96 -0.74 -4.20
CA VAL A 20 2.77 -1.56 -3.90
C VAL A 20 1.59 -0.68 -3.55
N ARG A 21 1.78 0.35 -2.71
CA ARG A 21 0.72 1.27 -2.34
C ARG A 21 0.10 1.98 -3.55
N ILE A 22 0.94 2.46 -4.48
CA ILE A 22 0.48 3.12 -5.70
C ILE A 22 -0.32 2.14 -6.57
N LEU A 23 0.24 0.96 -6.83
CA LEU A 23 -0.42 -0.07 -7.64
C LEU A 23 -1.75 -0.52 -7.02
N SER A 24 -1.78 -0.79 -5.72
CA SER A 24 -3.00 -1.16 -4.99
C SER A 24 -4.04 -0.05 -5.02
N THR A 25 -3.64 1.22 -4.96
CA THR A 25 -4.58 2.35 -5.04
C THR A 25 -5.23 2.42 -6.42
N ILE A 26 -4.43 2.34 -7.48
CA ILE A 26 -4.95 2.39 -8.86
C ILE A 26 -5.87 1.18 -9.10
N ALA A 27 -5.40 -0.03 -8.75
CA ALA A 27 -6.18 -1.26 -8.91
C ALA A 27 -7.49 -1.21 -8.11
N LEU A 28 -7.45 -0.76 -6.86
CA LEU A 28 -8.64 -0.65 -6.01
C LEU A 28 -9.68 0.28 -6.65
N VAL A 29 -9.28 1.45 -7.15
CA VAL A 29 -10.20 2.39 -7.79
C VAL A 29 -10.88 1.76 -9.00
N LEU A 30 -10.10 1.15 -9.90
CA LEU A 30 -10.64 0.51 -11.10
C LEU A 30 -11.59 -0.66 -10.75
N LEU A 31 -11.20 -1.48 -9.77
CA LEU A 31 -12.00 -2.61 -9.32
C LEU A 31 -13.30 -2.18 -8.63
N VAL A 32 -13.27 -1.11 -7.82
CA VAL A 32 -14.47 -0.56 -7.18
C VAL A 32 -15.42 0.02 -8.22
N ILE A 33 -14.92 0.72 -9.24
CA ILE A 33 -15.75 1.21 -10.35
C ILE A 33 -16.38 0.04 -11.11
N GLY A 34 -15.57 -0.96 -11.50
CA GLY A 34 -16.06 -2.15 -12.19
C GLY A 34 -17.10 -2.92 -11.37
N TRP A 35 -16.85 -3.06 -10.07
CA TRP A 35 -17.78 -3.67 -9.12
C TRP A 35 -19.09 -2.89 -9.04
N GLY A 36 -19.06 -1.56 -8.94
CA GLY A 36 -20.25 -0.73 -8.87
C GLY A 36 -21.11 -0.84 -10.14
N VAL A 37 -20.49 -0.80 -11.32
CA VAL A 37 -21.18 -0.98 -12.60
C VAL A 37 -21.82 -2.37 -12.68
N ALA A 38 -21.09 -3.43 -12.32
CA ALA A 38 -21.60 -4.79 -12.33
C ALA A 38 -22.69 -5.04 -11.28
N ALA A 39 -22.58 -4.42 -10.10
CA ALA A 39 -23.56 -4.51 -9.02
C ALA A 39 -24.92 -3.91 -9.40
N VAL A 40 -24.93 -2.84 -10.19
CA VAL A 40 -26.17 -2.23 -10.71
C VAL A 40 -26.81 -3.08 -11.81
N ARG A 41 -26.00 -3.84 -12.57
CA ARG A 41 -26.48 -4.60 -13.74
C ARG A 41 -26.96 -6.01 -13.41
N ASP A 42 -26.29 -6.69 -12.49
CA ASP A 42 -26.49 -8.12 -12.25
C ASP A 42 -26.61 -8.42 -10.76
N SER A 43 -25.49 -8.30 -10.03
CA SER A 43 -25.40 -8.73 -8.64
C SER A 43 -24.28 -8.02 -7.88
N ILE A 44 -24.55 -7.74 -6.60
CA ILE A 44 -23.59 -7.18 -5.65
C ILE A 44 -22.40 -8.15 -5.44
N PHE A 45 -22.64 -9.46 -5.51
CA PHE A 45 -21.60 -10.50 -5.38
C PHE A 45 -20.97 -10.86 -6.72
N ASN A 46 -20.43 -9.87 -7.41
CA ASN A 46 -19.78 -10.08 -8.70
C ASN A 46 -18.26 -10.30 -8.58
N VAL A 47 -17.65 -10.69 -9.70
CA VAL A 47 -16.23 -11.04 -9.83
C VAL A 47 -15.26 -9.94 -9.39
N PHE A 48 -15.68 -8.67 -9.38
CA PHE A 48 -14.83 -7.54 -8.99
C PHE A 48 -14.78 -7.30 -7.47
N LEU A 49 -15.71 -7.88 -6.70
CA LEU A 49 -15.80 -7.69 -5.25
C LEU A 49 -14.54 -8.17 -4.54
N TRP A 50 -14.17 -9.44 -4.71
CA TRP A 50 -13.05 -10.04 -3.99
C TRP A 50 -11.70 -9.41 -4.36
N PRO A 51 -11.39 -9.16 -5.65
CA PRO A 51 -10.20 -8.39 -6.02
C PRO A 51 -10.16 -7.00 -5.38
N ALA A 52 -11.29 -6.27 -5.30
CA ALA A 52 -11.36 -4.96 -4.66
C ALA A 52 -11.04 -5.07 -3.16
N VAL A 53 -11.65 -6.05 -2.47
CA VAL A 53 -11.38 -6.31 -1.04
C VAL A 53 -9.90 -6.63 -0.80
N ILE A 54 -9.29 -7.47 -1.64
CA ILE A 54 -7.86 -7.80 -1.55
C ILE A 54 -6.99 -6.56 -1.74
N CYS A 55 -7.28 -5.73 -2.74
CA CYS A 55 -6.53 -4.48 -2.95
C CYS A 55 -6.65 -3.53 -1.76
N GLY A 56 -7.84 -3.42 -1.16
CA GLY A 56 -8.06 -2.63 0.06
C GLY A 56 -7.23 -3.16 1.24
N ALA A 57 -7.21 -4.48 1.44
CA ALA A 57 -6.40 -5.11 2.48
C ALA A 57 -4.88 -4.88 2.27
N VAL A 58 -4.39 -5.00 1.03
CA VAL A 58 -2.98 -4.72 0.71
C VAL A 58 -2.64 -3.25 0.96
N LEU A 59 -3.55 -2.32 0.65
CA LEU A 59 -3.38 -0.90 0.93
C LEU A 59 -3.25 -0.62 2.44
N LEU A 60 -4.09 -1.25 3.27
CA LEU A 60 -4.00 -1.16 4.72
C LEU A 60 -2.67 -1.73 5.24
N ALA A 61 -2.28 -2.91 4.77
CA ALA A 61 -1.00 -3.52 5.11
C ALA A 61 0.19 -2.63 4.72
N SER A 62 0.17 -2.03 3.52
CA SER A 62 1.21 -1.10 3.05
C SER A 62 1.28 0.15 3.94
N THR A 63 0.14 0.64 4.41
CA THR A 63 0.07 1.83 5.29
C THR A 63 0.65 1.52 6.66
N TYR A 64 0.31 0.36 7.21
CA TYR A 64 0.87 -0.10 8.48
C TYR A 64 2.38 -0.31 8.38
N LEU A 65 2.85 -1.00 7.32
CA LEU A 65 4.25 -1.27 7.10
C LEU A 65 5.06 0.01 6.88
N TYR A 66 4.54 0.98 6.12
CA TYR A 66 5.16 2.30 5.98
C TYR A 66 5.25 3.05 7.32
N SER A 67 4.21 2.99 8.14
CA SER A 67 4.21 3.64 9.47
C SER A 67 5.24 3.00 10.40
N PHE A 68 5.38 1.67 10.36
CA PHE A 68 6.40 0.94 11.11
C PHE A 68 7.82 1.30 10.64
N LEU A 69 8.04 1.39 9.33
CA LEU A 69 9.31 1.83 8.73
C LEU A 69 9.67 3.25 9.20
N ARG A 70 8.71 4.17 9.18
CA ARG A 70 8.88 5.56 9.65
C ARG A 70 9.19 5.65 11.15
N ALA A 71 8.54 4.83 11.98
CA ALA A 71 8.73 4.88 13.43
C ALA A 71 10.15 4.43 13.84
N ARG A 72 10.78 3.52 13.09
CA ARG A 72 12.16 3.05 13.36
C ARG A 72 13.25 3.94 12.77
N TYR A 73 12.95 4.72 11.74
CA TYR A 73 13.82 5.77 11.23
C TYR A 73 13.07 7.11 11.29
N PRO A 74 12.87 7.69 12.49
CA PRO A 74 12.49 9.09 12.53
C PRO A 74 13.59 9.81 11.76
N ARG A 75 13.20 10.53 10.70
CA ARG A 75 14.10 11.46 10.02
C ARG A 75 14.86 12.18 11.13
N ARG A 76 16.20 12.08 11.16
CA ARG A 76 17.05 13.11 11.75
C ARG A 76 16.88 14.38 10.91
N ASN A 77 15.65 14.89 10.81
CA ASN A 77 15.40 16.24 10.38
C ASN A 77 15.75 17.08 11.60
N GLY A 78 16.90 17.75 11.53
CA GLY A 78 17.39 18.68 12.54
C GLY A 78 16.46 19.88 12.65
N TRP A 79 15.34 19.70 13.34
CA TRP A 79 14.46 20.78 13.76
C TRP A 79 14.33 20.72 15.27
N ILE A 80 15.27 21.41 15.91
CA ILE A 80 15.21 21.86 17.30
C ILE A 80 15.19 23.39 17.19
N PRO A 81 14.12 24.08 17.58
CA PRO A 81 14.24 25.31 18.34
C PRO A 81 14.49 24.99 19.82
#